data_AF-A0A401LYA4-F1
#
_entry.id   AF-A0A401LYA4-F1
#
_cell.length_a   1.000
_cell.length_b   1.000
_cell.length_c   1.000
_cell.angle_alpha   90.00
_cell.angle_beta   90.00
_cell.angle_gamma   90.00
#
_symmetry.space_group_name_H-M   'P 1'
#
loop_
_entity.id
_entity.type
_entity.pdbx_description
1 polymer ?
#
loop_
_entity_poly.entity_id
_entity_poly.type
_entity_poly.pdbx_seq_one_letter_code
_entity_poly.pdbx_strand_id
1 'polypeptide(L)'
;MTTVKAFIRTGRKDKEVNVRFRLSDGRDVQLFHKSEFMVLPTLWDAKNEQYKAKSLVKLEERTLFNASKRKEEADFISVWWR
;
A
#
# COMPACT_ATOMS: atom_id res chain seq x y z
N MET A 1 11.89 -2.79 15.40
CA MET A 1 10.84 -3.69 14.85
C MET A 1 10.63 -3.27 13.42
N THR A 2 10.70 -4.21 12.47
CA THR A 2 10.46 -3.89 11.07
C THR A 2 8.99 -3.57 10.83
N THR A 3 8.75 -2.39 10.26
CA THR A 3 7.42 -1.87 9.95
C THR A 3 7.34 -1.61 8.46
N VAL A 4 6.27 -2.06 7.84
CA VAL A 4 5.92 -1.71 6.46
C VAL A 4 4.68 -0.83 6.50
N LYS A 5 4.74 0.30 5.81
CA LYS A 5 3.65 1.26 5.70
C LYS A 5 3.23 1.39 4.24
N ALA A 6 1.97 1.12 3.93
CA ALA A 6 1.43 1.42 2.60
C ALA A 6 0.86 2.85 2.55
N PHE A 7 1.14 3.59 1.49
CA PHE A 7 0.70 4.97 1.31
C PHE A 7 0.62 5.36 -0.17
N ILE A 8 -0.11 6.43 -0.47
CA ILE A 8 -0.12 7.08 -1.79
C ILE A 8 0.55 8.46 -1.69
N ARG A 9 1.19 8.93 -2.77
CA ARG A 9 1.61 10.35 -2.89
C ARG A 9 0.94 10.98 -4.08
N THR A 10 -0.05 11.81 -3.82
CA THR A 10 -0.67 12.67 -4.83
C THR A 10 -1.48 13.78 -4.15
N GLY A 11 -1.49 14.97 -4.75
CA GLY A 11 -2.43 16.04 -4.42
C GLY A 11 -3.69 16.02 -5.27
N ARG A 12 -3.69 15.25 -6.37
CA ARG A 12 -4.82 15.09 -7.29
C ARG A 12 -5.66 13.90 -6.88
N LYS A 13 -6.99 14.01 -7.02
CA LYS A 13 -7.97 13.02 -6.52
C LYS A 13 -8.67 12.24 -7.63
N ASP A 14 -8.58 12.72 -8.86
CA ASP A 14 -9.30 12.29 -10.05
C ASP A 14 -8.64 11.10 -10.79
N LYS A 15 -7.39 10.78 -10.47
CA LYS A 15 -6.64 9.70 -11.12
C LYS A 15 -6.18 8.67 -10.12
N GLU A 16 -6.21 7.42 -10.56
CA GLU A 16 -5.59 6.32 -9.86
C GLU A 16 -4.09 6.55 -9.73
N VAL A 17 -3.55 6.15 -8.60
CA VAL A 17 -2.12 6.25 -8.31
C VAL A 17 -1.63 4.97 -7.69
N ASN A 18 -0.36 4.64 -7.98
CA ASN A 18 0.29 3.50 -7.36
C ASN A 18 0.33 3.64 -5.84
N VAL A 19 0.04 2.53 -5.17
CA VAL A 19 0.35 2.39 -3.76
C VAL A 19 1.87 2.24 -3.64
N ARG A 20 2.42 2.80 -2.56
CA ARG A 20 3.84 2.71 -2.26
C ARG A 20 4.00 2.12 -0.88
N PHE A 21 5.03 1.32 -0.72
CA PHE A 21 5.40 0.74 0.56
C PHE A 21 6.66 1.43 1.07
N ARG A 22 6.66 1.76 2.35
CA ARG A 22 7.85 2.21 3.07
C ARG A 22 8.18 1.17 4.13
N LEU A 23 9.38 0.62 4.06
CA LEU A 23 9.91 -0.26 5.10
C LEU A 23 10.85 0.56 5.98
N SER A 24 10.70 0.40 7.29
CA SER A 24 11.55 1.01 8.31
C SER A 24 11.79 -0.02 9.41
N ASP A 25 13.05 -0.33 9.68
CA ASP A 25 13.47 -1.36 10.64
C ASP A 25 13.92 -0.80 12.00
N GLY A 26 14.05 0.53 12.10
CA GLY A 26 14.58 1.24 13.26
C GLY A 26 16.04 1.64 13.13
N ARG A 27 16.71 1.24 12.04
CA ARG A 27 17.94 1.86 11.56
C ARG A 27 17.53 3.11 10.77
N ASP A 28 18.38 4.13 10.68
CA ASP A 28 18.09 5.40 9.97
C ASP A 28 17.92 5.25 8.43
N VAL A 29 17.62 4.04 7.96
CA VAL A 29 17.43 3.68 6.56
C VAL A 29 15.96 3.40 6.31
N GLN A 30 15.40 4.07 5.30
CA GLN A 30 14.05 3.81 4.80
C GLN A 30 14.12 3.28 3.39
N LEU A 31 13.43 2.18 3.11
CA LEU A 31 13.29 1.66 1.76
C LEU A 31 11.91 1.93 1.22
N PHE A 32 11.86 2.16 -0.09
CA PHE A 32 10.63 2.47 -0.81
C PHE A 32 10.42 1.49 -1.95
N HIS A 33 9.21 0.95 -2.04
CA HIS A 33 8.76 0.14 -3.17
C HIS A 33 7.50 0.77 -3.78
N LYS A 34 7.43 0.78 -5.11
CA LYS A 34 6.27 1.24 -5.86
C LYS A 34 5.54 0.01 -6.38
N SER A 35 4.29 -0.19 -5.92
CA SER A 35 3.46 -1.33 -6.33
C SER A 35 3.00 -1.19 -7.77
N GLU A 36 2.61 -2.31 -8.37
CA GLU A 36 1.96 -2.31 -9.68
C GLU A 36 0.46 -1.96 -9.57
N PHE A 37 -0.18 -2.31 -8.46
CA PHE A 37 -1.59 -1.99 -8.25
C PHE A 37 -1.79 -0.52 -7.87
N MET A 38 -2.94 0.02 -8.30
CA MET A 38 -3.30 1.43 -8.14
C MET A 38 -4.61 1.58 -7.36
N VAL A 39 -4.82 2.77 -6.83
CA VAL A 39 -6.04 3.13 -6.09
C VAL A 39 -6.40 4.59 -6.35
N LEU A 40 -7.71 4.88 -6.41
CA LEU A 40 -8.19 6.26 -6.39
C LEU A 40 -7.94 6.89 -5.02
N PRO A 41 -7.34 8.09 -4.94
CA PRO A 41 -7.06 8.77 -3.68
C PRO A 41 -8.31 9.05 -2.83
N THR A 42 -9.47 9.19 -3.47
CA THR A 42 -10.76 9.38 -2.80
C THR A 42 -11.23 8.13 -2.05
N LEU A 43 -10.81 6.95 -2.50
CA LEU A 43 -11.17 5.65 -1.94
C LEU A 43 -10.15 5.13 -0.92
N TRP A 44 -8.95 5.70 -0.89
CA TRP A 44 -7.88 5.30 0.02
C TRP A 44 -8.12 5.80 1.46
N ASP A 45 -7.97 4.90 2.42
CA ASP A 45 -7.92 5.18 3.85
C ASP A 45 -6.46 5.15 4.31
N ALA A 46 -5.87 6.32 4.51
CA ALA A 46 -4.46 6.44 4.92
C ALA A 46 -4.17 5.98 6.34
N LYS A 47 -5.20 5.88 7.21
CA LYS A 47 -5.03 5.41 8.59
C LYS A 47 -4.97 3.89 8.65
N ASN A 48 -5.85 3.23 7.89
CA ASN A 48 -5.96 1.77 7.87
C ASN A 48 -5.22 1.14 6.68
N GLU A 49 -4.67 1.96 5.79
CA GLU A 49 -3.86 1.53 4.64
C GLU A 49 -4.59 0.56 3.71
N GLN A 50 -5.85 0.89 3.42
CA GLN A 50 -6.77 0.05 2.65
C GLN A 50 -7.83 0.92 1.97
N TYR A 51 -8.75 0.29 1.24
CA TYR A 51 -9.99 0.95 0.80
C TYR A 51 -10.85 1.36 2.00
N LYS A 52 -11.38 2.58 1.97
CA LYS A 52 -12.37 3.08 2.95
C LYS A 52 -13.51 2.08 3.14
N ALA A 53 -13.99 1.93 4.37
CA ALA A 53 -15.06 0.97 4.67
C ALA A 53 -16.35 1.20 3.85
N LYS A 54 -16.70 2.45 3.58
CA LYS A 54 -17.91 2.86 2.83
C LYS A 54 -17.67 3.12 1.35
N SER A 55 -16.54 2.69 0.77
CA SER A 55 -16.30 2.86 -0.67
C SER A 55 -17.14 1.89 -1.50
N LEU A 56 -17.69 2.38 -2.63
CA LEU A 56 -18.38 1.57 -3.64
C LEU A 56 -17.38 0.75 -4.47
N VAL A 57 -16.70 -0.20 -3.82
CA VAL A 57 -15.73 -1.13 -4.44
C VAL A 57 -16.31 -2.53 -4.32
N LYS A 58 -16.26 -3.32 -5.39
CA LYS A 58 -16.77 -4.69 -5.36
C LYS A 58 -15.99 -5.52 -4.34
N LEU A 59 -16.66 -6.51 -3.72
CA LEU A 59 -16.01 -7.37 -2.72
C LEU A 59 -14.80 -8.11 -3.31
N GLU A 60 -14.92 -8.57 -4.56
CA GLU A 60 -13.86 -9.26 -5.30
C GLU A 60 -12.63 -8.36 -5.49
N GLU A 61 -12.83 -7.13 -5.97
CA GLU A 61 -11.76 -6.13 -6.15
C GLU A 61 -11.06 -5.81 -4.82
N ARG A 62 -11.83 -5.66 -3.73
CA ARG A 62 -11.27 -5.45 -2.38
C ARG A 62 -10.44 -6.65 -1.93
N THR A 63 -10.90 -7.86 -2.20
CA THR A 63 -10.24 -9.10 -1.80
C THR A 63 -8.93 -9.28 -2.56
N LEU A 64 -8.95 -9.05 -3.88
CA LEU A 64 -7.77 -9.06 -4.73
C LEU A 64 -6.75 -8.02 -4.28
N PHE A 65 -7.18 -6.78 -4.03
CA PHE A 65 -6.30 -5.73 -3.53
C PHE A 65 -5.63 -6.11 -2.19
N ASN A 66 -6.39 -6.65 -1.25
CA ASN A 66 -5.86 -7.07 0.05
C ASN A 66 -4.90 -8.27 -0.06
N ALA A 67 -5.13 -9.17 -1.01
CA ALA A 67 -4.22 -10.27 -1.30
C ALA A 67 -2.91 -9.75 -1.91
N SER A 68 -2.99 -8.89 -2.93
CA SER A 68 -1.82 -8.28 -3.58
C SER A 68 -0.99 -7.44 -2.60
N LYS A 69 -1.63 -6.62 -1.76
CA LYS A 69 -0.96 -5.83 -0.72
C LYS A 69 -0.14 -6.74 0.21
N ARG A 70 -0.75 -7.80 0.74
CA ARG A 70 -0.09 -8.73 1.68
C ARG A 70 1.09 -9.44 1.03
N LYS A 71 0.92 -9.86 -0.24
CA LYS A 71 1.99 -10.51 -0.99
C LYS A 71 3.18 -9.56 -1.19
N GLU A 72 2.95 -8.36 -1.70
CA GLU A 72 4.02 -7.39 -1.92
C GLU A 72 4.70 -6.97 -0.62
N GLU A 73 3.95 -6.82 0.48
CA GLU A 73 4.51 -6.54 1.80
C GLU A 73 5.45 -7.66 2.27
N ALA A 74 5.04 -8.92 2.14
CA ALA A 74 5.87 -10.08 2.49
C ALA A 74 7.11 -10.18 1.60
N ASP A 75 6.95 -10.01 0.29
CA ASP A 75 8.04 -10.05 -0.68
C ASP A 75 9.05 -8.92 -0.38
N PHE A 76 8.58 -7.70 -0.11
CA PHE A 76 9.42 -6.55 0.19
C PHE A 76 10.23 -6.72 1.49
N ILE A 77 9.63 -7.32 2.52
CA ILE A 77 10.35 -7.71 3.74
C ILE A 77 11.40 -8.78 3.42
N SER A 78 11.03 -9.82 2.65
CA SER A 78 11.91 -10.95 2.37
C SER A 78 13.18 -10.57 1.60
N VAL A 79 13.08 -9.61 0.67
CA VAL A 79 14.21 -9.09 -0.10
C VAL A 79 15.17 -8.30 0.79
N TRP A 80 14.65 -7.63 1.82
CA TRP A 80 15.47 -6.81 2.71
C TRP A 80 16.33 -7.62 3.68
N TRP A 81 15.86 -8.81 4.08
CA TRP A 81 16.58 -9.71 4.99
C TRP A 81 17.58 -10.64 4.28
N ARG A 82 17.79 -10.47 2.97
CA ARG A 82 18.80 -11.22 2.20
C ARG A 82 20.13 -10.48 2.13
#